data_AF-A0A4W3GFK7-F1
#
_entry.id   AF-A0A4W3GFK7-F1
#
_cell.length_a   1.000
_cell.length_b   1.000
_cell.length_c   1.000
_cell.angle_alpha   90.00
_cell.angle_beta   90.00
_cell.angle_gamma   90.00
#
_symmetry.space_group_name_H-M   'P 1'
#
loop_
_entity.id
_entity.type
_entity.pdbx_description
1 polymer ?
#
loop_
_entity_poly.entity_id
_entity_poly.type
_entity_poly.pdbx_seq_one_letter_code
_entity_poly.pdbx_strand_id
1 'polypeptide(L)'
;MLTCLCPDSEAGLQITVKVLNCDTITQVKEKLLDAVYKGFPYSQRPRADSMDLEWRRGRGGRVVLQDEDVTTKIESDWKRLNTLSHYQVRERERESVCERERESG
;
A
#
# COMPACT_ATOMS: atom_id res chain seq x y z
N MET A 1 -3.22 -6.81 -10.33
CA MET A 1 -2.26 -5.69 -10.45
C MET A 1 -2.80 -4.52 -9.66
N LEU A 2 -1.97 -3.80 -8.92
CA LEU A 2 -2.35 -2.58 -8.21
C LEU A 2 -1.82 -1.35 -8.94
N THR A 3 -2.63 -0.29 -9.02
CA THR A 3 -2.19 0.99 -9.60
C THR A 3 -1.89 1.95 -8.46
N CYS A 4 -0.62 2.32 -8.30
CA CYS A 4 -0.19 3.37 -7.38
C CYS A 4 -0.37 4.75 -8.03
N LEU A 5 -0.89 5.69 -7.25
CA LEU A 5 -0.94 7.12 -7.52
C LEU A 5 0.08 7.81 -6.62
N CYS A 6 1.15 8.33 -7.22
CA CYS A 6 2.11 9.16 -6.49
C CYS A 6 1.55 10.60 -6.38
N PRO A 7 1.25 11.10 -5.17
CA PRO A 7 0.70 12.44 -5.01
C PRO A 7 1.70 13.55 -5.33
N ASP A 8 3.00 13.33 -5.12
CA ASP A 8 4.06 14.34 -5.31
C ASP A 8 4.67 14.35 -6.72
N SER A 9 4.21 13.45 -7.60
CA SER A 9 4.58 13.55 -9.01
C SER A 9 3.71 14.62 -9.66
N GLU A 10 4.31 15.74 -10.04
CA GLU A 10 3.72 16.81 -10.87
C GLU A 10 2.97 16.28 -12.13
N ALA A 11 3.18 15.02 -12.52
CA ALA A 11 2.56 14.36 -13.67
C ALA A 11 1.43 13.36 -13.33
N GLY A 12 1.05 13.17 -12.06
CA GLY A 12 0.05 12.17 -11.69
C GLY A 12 0.42 10.76 -12.14
N LEU A 13 1.71 10.41 -12.04
CA LEU A 13 2.25 9.12 -12.50
C LEU A 13 1.45 7.96 -11.89
N GLN A 14 0.76 7.22 -12.77
CA GLN A 14 0.10 5.96 -12.45
C GLN A 14 1.06 4.82 -12.75
N ILE A 15 1.54 4.16 -11.70
CA ILE A 15 2.45 3.03 -11.83
C ILE A 15 1.68 1.76 -11.51
N THR A 16 1.69 0.82 -12.45
CA THR A 16 1.04 -0.48 -12.26
C THR A 16 2.06 -1.48 -11.76
N VAL A 17 1.81 -2.03 -10.57
CA VAL A 17 2.71 -2.97 -9.89
C VAL A 17 2.03 -4.31 -9.75
N LYS A 18 2.81 -5.37 -9.99
CA LYS A 18 2.36 -6.74 -9.78
C LYS A 18 2.55 -7.10 -8.31
N VAL A 19 1.43 -7.37 -7.64
CA VAL A 19 1.35 -7.76 -6.23
C VAL A 19 0.62 -9.10 -6.12
N LEU A 20 0.80 -9.77 -4.99
CA LEU A 20 0.14 -11.01 -4.64
C LEU A 20 -0.87 -10.77 -3.52
N ASN A 21 -1.96 -11.50 -3.57
CA ASN A 21 -3.00 -11.51 -2.56
C ASN A 21 -2.52 -11.97 -1.17
N CYS A 22 -1.42 -12.70 -1.10
CA CYS A 22 -0.77 -13.11 0.14
C CYS A 22 0.31 -12.12 0.63
N ASP A 23 0.62 -11.08 -0.13
CA ASP A 23 1.57 -10.06 0.33
C ASP A 23 0.98 -9.33 1.55
N THR A 24 1.82 -9.10 2.55
CA THR A 24 1.51 -8.18 3.65
C THR A 24 1.46 -6.75 3.14
N ILE A 25 0.89 -5.83 3.92
CA ILE A 25 0.81 -4.43 3.51
C ILE A 25 2.19 -3.81 3.38
N THR A 26 3.12 -4.11 4.29
CA THR A 26 4.52 -3.64 4.16
C THR A 26 5.18 -4.16 2.88
N GLN A 27 5.00 -5.45 2.54
CA GLN A 27 5.55 -6.01 1.30
C GLN A 27 4.96 -5.34 0.04
N VAL A 28 3.69 -4.95 0.08
CA VAL A 28 3.07 -4.19 -1.01
C VAL A 28 3.70 -2.81 -1.13
N LYS A 29 3.86 -2.08 -0.02
CA LYS A 29 4.53 -0.77 -0.01
C LYS A 29 5.94 -0.86 -0.58
N GLU A 30 6.74 -1.85 -0.17
CA GLU A 30 8.08 -2.07 -0.72
C GLU A 30 8.06 -2.27 -2.24
N LYS A 31 7.16 -3.11 -2.75
CA LYS A 31 7.01 -3.34 -4.21
C LYS A 31 6.58 -2.08 -4.96
N LEU A 32 5.73 -1.25 -4.34
CA LEU A 32 5.33 0.03 -4.93
C LEU A 32 6.51 1.00 -4.96
N LEU A 33 7.18 1.21 -3.83
CA LEU A 33 8.38 2.04 -3.74
C LEU A 33 9.47 1.60 -4.71
N ASP A 34 9.69 0.29 -4.90
CA ASP A 34 10.64 -0.24 -5.87
C ASP A 34 10.29 0.12 -7.32
N ALA A 35 8.99 0.21 -7.64
CA ALA A 35 8.52 0.59 -8.96
C ALA A 35 8.56 2.10 -9.16
N VAL A 36 8.17 2.88 -8.14
CA VAL A 36 8.17 4.35 -8.14
C VAL A 36 9.58 4.91 -8.19
N TYR A 37 10.45 4.44 -7.30
CA TYR A 37 11.84 4.90 -7.15
C TYR A 37 12.83 4.02 -7.92
N LYS A 38 12.37 3.37 -9.00
CA LYS A 38 13.23 2.55 -9.86
C LYS A 38 14.37 3.41 -10.42
N GLY A 39 15.60 3.06 -10.06
CA GLY A 39 16.82 3.79 -10.48
C GLY A 39 17.41 4.71 -9.40
N PHE A 40 16.71 4.95 -8.28
CA PHE A 40 17.26 5.66 -7.14
C PHE A 40 18.04 4.71 -6.22
N PRO A 41 19.15 5.15 -5.58
CA PRO A 41 19.83 4.40 -4.53
C PRO A 41 18.90 4.08 -3.36
N TYR A 42 19.05 2.90 -2.75
CA TYR A 42 18.19 2.45 -1.65
C TYR A 42 18.17 3.45 -0.46
N SER A 43 19.29 4.11 -0.17
CA SER A 43 19.40 5.10 0.92
C SER A 43 18.62 6.39 0.69
N GLN A 44 18.21 6.69 -0.54
CA GLN A 44 17.42 7.88 -0.89
C GLN A 44 15.93 7.59 -0.98
N ARG A 45 15.53 6.31 -0.89
CA ARG A 45 14.13 5.93 -0.97
C ARG A 45 13.46 6.12 0.39
N PRO A 46 12.19 6.55 0.44
CA PRO A 46 11.39 6.47 1.64
C PRO A 46 11.33 5.04 2.15
N ARG A 47 11.16 4.87 3.46
CA ARG A 47 10.98 3.54 4.06
C ARG A 47 9.49 3.18 4.07
N ALA A 48 9.18 1.89 3.96
CA ALA A 48 7.78 1.43 3.94
C ALA A 48 7.03 1.71 5.26
N ASP A 49 7.73 1.83 6.39
CA ASP A 49 7.17 2.18 7.70
C ASP A 49 6.81 3.67 7.83
N SER A 50 7.51 4.55 7.11
CA SER A 50 7.23 5.98 7.03
C SER A 50 6.19 6.34 5.99
N MET A 51 5.67 5.37 5.24
CA MET A 51 4.67 5.58 4.18
C MET A 51 3.34 4.93 4.59
N ASP A 52 2.23 5.62 4.37
CA ASP A 52 0.88 5.08 4.47
C ASP A 52 0.35 4.65 3.11
N LEU A 53 -0.31 3.49 3.09
CA LEU A 53 -0.90 2.90 1.89
C LEU A 53 -2.41 3.15 1.91
N GLU A 54 -2.88 4.14 1.18
CA GLU A 54 -4.30 4.51 1.16
C GLU A 54 -5.03 3.86 -0.02
N TRP A 55 -5.99 2.99 0.27
CA TRP A 55 -6.90 2.42 -0.70
C TRP A 55 -8.12 3.32 -0.93
N ARG A 56 -8.35 3.74 -2.18
CA ARG A 56 -9.49 4.60 -2.55
C ARG A 56 -10.59 3.77 -3.22
N ARG A 57 -11.63 3.44 -2.45
CA ARG A 57 -12.78 2.63 -2.93
C ARG A 57 -13.82 3.50 -3.63
N GLY A 58 -13.51 4.14 -4.76
CA GLY A 58 -14.52 4.92 -5.53
C GLY A 58 -15.38 5.86 -4.66
N ARG A 59 -16.72 5.64 -4.61
CA ARG A 59 -17.67 6.40 -3.75
C ARG A 59 -17.61 6.04 -2.25
N GLY A 60 -16.91 4.99 -1.88
CA GLY A 60 -16.86 4.39 -0.54
C GLY A 60 -15.79 4.95 0.39
N GLY A 61 -15.13 6.05 0.04
CA GLY A 61 -14.13 6.70 0.89
C GLY A 61 -12.71 6.16 0.74
N ARG A 62 -11.84 6.54 1.69
CA ARG A 62 -10.42 6.18 1.75
C ARG A 62 -10.19 5.29 2.96
N VAL A 63 -9.37 4.26 2.80
CA VAL A 63 -8.97 3.36 3.90
C VAL A 63 -7.45 3.28 3.92
N VAL A 64 -6.84 3.58 5.07
CA VAL A 64 -5.40 3.37 5.26
C VAL A 64 -5.17 1.90 5.59
N LEU A 65 -4.41 1.22 4.75
CA LEU A 65 -4.05 -0.19 4.94
C LEU A 65 -2.77 -0.28 5.77
N GLN A 66 -2.76 -1.15 6.77
CA GLN A 66 -1.59 -1.44 7.61
C GLN A 66 -1.48 -2.93 7.91
N ASP A 67 -0.28 -3.39 8.27
CA ASP A 67 -0.02 -4.78 8.68
C ASP A 67 -0.78 -5.15 9.96
N GLU A 68 -0.92 -4.18 10.88
CA GLU A 68 -1.73 -4.31 12.09
C GLU A 68 -2.65 -3.09 12.23
N ASP A 69 -3.94 -3.32 12.42
CA ASP A 69 -4.95 -2.30 12.67
C ASP A 69 -6.14 -2.88 13.48
N VAL A 70 -7.20 -2.08 13.67
CA VAL A 70 -8.42 -2.51 14.39
C VAL A 70 -9.17 -3.66 13.70
N THR A 71 -8.86 -3.94 12.44
CA THR A 71 -9.46 -5.04 11.67
C THR A 71 -8.61 -6.31 11.72
N THR A 72 -7.41 -6.27 12.30
CA THR A 72 -6.48 -7.40 12.37
C THR A 72 -7.10 -8.60 13.06
N LYS A 73 -6.97 -9.75 12.41
CA LYS A 73 -7.46 -11.02 12.94
C LYS A 73 -6.53 -11.52 14.03
N ILE A 74 -7.13 -11.89 15.16
CA ILE A 74 -6.47 -12.54 16.28
C ILE A 74 -6.94 -13.99 16.29
N GLU A 75 -6.01 -14.92 16.14
CA GLU A 75 -6.25 -16.36 16.18
C GLU A 75 -5.56 -16.90 17.45
N SER A 76 -6.37 -17.21 18.47
CA SER A 76 -5.91 -17.53 19.82
C SER A 76 -5.05 -16.39 20.39
N ASP A 77 -3.74 -16.61 20.56
CA ASP A 77 -2.78 -15.64 21.10
C ASP A 77 -1.91 -14.98 20.01
N TRP A 78 -2.16 -15.28 18.74
CA TRP A 78 -1.36 -14.79 17.62
C TRP A 78 -2.13 -13.75 16.80
N LYS A 79 -1.46 -12.63 16.51
CA LYS A 79 -1.95 -11.67 15.53
C LYS A 79 -1.47 -12.08 14.15
N ARG A 80 -2.41 -12.17 13.21
CA ARG A 80 -2.08 -12.42 11.82
C ARG A 80 -1.89 -11.09 11.10
N LEU A 81 -0.71 -10.87 10.52
CA LEU A 81 -0.46 -9.69 9.69
C LEU A 81 -1.49 -9.58 8.57
N ASN A 82 -2.00 -8.38 8.38
CA ASN A 82 -2.97 -8.09 7.34
C ASN A 82 -2.31 -8.17 5.96
N THR A 83 -3.01 -8.82 5.04
CA THR A 83 -2.59 -9.00 3.64
C THR A 83 -3.52 -8.24 2.70
N LEU A 84 -3.19 -8.13 1.41
CA LEU A 84 -4.14 -7.58 0.43
C LEU A 84 -5.47 -8.33 0.41
N SER A 85 -5.43 -9.65 0.56
CA SER A 85 -6.63 -10.49 0.64
C SER A 85 -7.45 -10.24 1.90
N HIS A 86 -6.84 -9.84 3.01
CA HIS A 86 -7.56 -9.46 4.24
C HIS A 86 -8.54 -8.31 3.97
N TYR A 87 -8.09 -7.28 3.24
CA TYR A 87 -8.91 -6.13 2.87
C TYR A 87 -9.81 -6.35 1.63
N GLN A 88 -9.77 -7.55 1.05
CA GLN A 88 -10.54 -7.89 -0.16
C GLN A 88 -10.25 -6.97 -1.35
N VAL A 89 -9.02 -6.46 -1.44
CA VAL A 89 -8.55 -5.66 -2.58
C VAL A 89 -8.58 -6.56 -3.82
N ARG A 90 -9.45 -6.26 -4.78
CA ARG A 90 -9.70 -7.12 -5.94
C ARG A 90 -8.93 -6.62 -7.16
N GLU A 91 -8.28 -7.54 -7.86
CA GLU A 91 -7.49 -7.26 -9.06
C GLU A 91 -8.30 -6.67 -10.23
N ARG A 92 -9.62 -6.84 -10.26
CA ARG A 92 -10.47 -6.50 -11.42
C ARG A 92 -11.04 -5.08 -11.40
N GLU A 93 -11.00 -4.39 -10.28
CA GLU A 93 -11.36 -2.97 -10.22
C GLU A 93 -10.06 -2.19 -10.24
N ARG A 94 -9.98 -1.11 -11.03
CA ARG A 94 -8.83 -0.20 -11.06
C ARG A 94 -8.77 0.57 -9.75
N GLU A 95 -8.42 -0.13 -8.70
CA GLU A 95 -8.37 0.41 -7.35
C GLU A 95 -7.06 1.16 -7.21
N SER A 96 -7.20 2.47 -7.06
CA SER A 96 -6.07 3.38 -6.97
C SER A 96 -5.61 3.41 -5.52
N VAL A 97 -4.33 3.15 -5.33
CA VAL A 97 -3.69 3.24 -4.03
C VAL A 97 -2.80 4.47 -4.05
N CYS A 98 -2.91 5.35 -3.05
CA CYS A 98 -1.97 6.47 -2.92
C CYS A 98 -1.01 6.22 -1.77
N GLU A 99 0.28 6.39 -2.07
CA GLU A 99 1.35 6.36 -1.07
C GLU A 99 1.53 7.78 -0.53
N ARG A 100 1.49 7.95 0.80
CA ARG A 100 1.73 9.24 1.46
C ARG A 100 2.73 9.10 2.58
N GLU A 101 3.57 10.10 2.78
CA GLU A 101 4.40 10.14 3.99
C GLU A 101 3.51 10.24 5.23
N ARG A 102 3.80 9.41 6.23
CA ARG A 102 3.08 9.40 7.50
C ARG A 102 3.49 10.66 8.28
N GLU A 103 2.54 11.56 8.48
CA GLU A 103 2.75 12.74 9.32
C GLU A 103 2.89 12.29 10.79
N SER A 104 4.07 12.47 11.39
CA SER A 104 4.26 12.32 12.83
C SER A 104 3.63 13.51 13.55
N GLY A 105 2.36 13.36 13.94
CA GLY A 105 1.65 14.29 14.84
C GLY A 105 2.04 14.12 16.30
#